data_AF-A0A1V4ZBE7-F1
#
_entry.id   AF-A0A1V4ZBE7-F1
#
_cell.length_a   1.000
_cell.length_b   1.000
_cell.length_c   1.000
_cell.angle_alpha   90.00
_cell.angle_beta   90.00
_cell.angle_gamma   90.00
#
_symmetry.space_group_name_H-M   'P 1'
#
loop_
_entity.id
_entity.type
_entity.pdbx_description
1 polymer ?
#
loop_
_entity_poly.entity_id
_entity_poly.type
_entity_poly.pdbx_seq_one_letter_code
_entity_poly.pdbx_strand_id
1 'polypeptide(L)'
;MVTLGELFDELDYELEDMLDVLSQAIDLIEDGKVKEGVEVLKALEEDMFDFLDYVDVEEGEVDVILEEEAEDEKPAKAPKKAAKPAPKPAAKKAEKPKGKK
;
A
#
# COMPACT_ATOMS: atom_id res chain seq x y z
N MET A 1 -6.65 14.43 5.17
CA MET A 1 -5.56 13.79 4.42
C MET A 1 -4.91 12.87 5.42
N VAL A 2 -5.22 11.58 5.37
CA VAL A 2 -4.57 10.57 6.21
C VAL A 2 -3.16 10.39 5.64
N THR A 3 -2.16 10.43 6.51
CA THR A 3 -0.77 10.20 6.09
C THR A 3 -0.50 8.70 6.03
N LEU A 4 0.46 8.29 5.19
CA LEU A 4 0.82 6.88 5.06
C LEU A 4 1.25 6.27 6.41
N GLY A 5 1.84 7.06 7.30
CA GLY A 5 2.21 6.62 8.66
C GLY A 5 0.99 6.32 9.53
N GLU A 6 -0.03 7.19 9.52
CA GLU A 6 -1.29 6.92 10.25
C GLU A 6 -2.00 5.68 9.71
N LEU A 7 -1.88 5.39 8.41
CA LEU A 7 -2.44 4.18 7.79
C LEU A 7 -1.68 2.91 8.20
N PHE A 8 -0.35 2.97 8.33
CA PHE A 8 0.46 1.86 8.84
C PHE A 8 0.22 1.62 10.34
N ASP A 9 0.01 2.68 11.12
CA ASP A 9 -0.34 2.54 12.53
C ASP A 9 -1.71 1.84 12.67
N GLU A 10 -2.70 2.23 11.86
CA GLU A 10 -4.03 1.57 11.82
C GLU A 10 -3.93 0.10 11.39
N LEU A 11 -3.08 -0.20 10.42
CA LEU A 11 -2.76 -1.57 10.00
C LEU A 11 -2.13 -2.40 11.14
N ASP A 12 -1.17 -1.83 11.86
CA ASP A 12 -0.50 -2.52 12.96
C ASP A 12 -1.47 -2.84 14.10
N TYR A 13 -2.41 -1.94 14.40
CA TYR A 13 -3.47 -2.19 15.39
C TYR A 13 -4.40 -3.33 14.96
N GLU A 14 -4.85 -3.33 13.70
CA GLU A 14 -5.74 -4.38 13.18
C GLU A 14 -5.05 -5.77 13.22
N LEU A 15 -3.78 -5.83 12.83
CA LEU A 15 -3.00 -7.07 12.89
C LEU A 15 -2.72 -7.52 14.33
N GLU A 16 -2.51 -6.58 15.26
CA GLU A 16 -2.35 -6.89 16.69
C GLU A 16 -3.65 -7.50 17.27
N ASP A 17 -4.82 -6.92 16.94
CA ASP A 17 -6.12 -7.43 17.35
C ASP A 17 -6.37 -8.86 16.80
N MET A 18 -6.00 -9.13 15.55
CA MET A 18 -6.06 -10.48 14.96
C MET A 18 -5.15 -11.50 15.66
N LEU A 19 -3.96 -11.09 16.09
CA LEU A 19 -3.04 -11.94 16.86
C LEU A 19 -3.55 -12.24 18.27
N ASP A 20 -4.27 -11.30 18.88
CA ASP A 20 -4.93 -11.51 20.18
C ASP A 20 -6.06 -12.55 20.06
N VAL A 21 -6.86 -12.49 18.99
CA VAL A 21 -7.90 -13.48 18.69
C VAL A 21 -7.30 -14.86 18.45
N LEU A 22 -6.18 -14.94 17.70
CA LEU A 22 -5.44 -16.18 17.48
C LEU A 22 -4.94 -16.78 18.81
N SER A 23 -4.40 -15.94 19.69
CA SER A 23 -3.92 -16.36 21.02
C SER A 23 -5.06 -16.90 21.87
N GLN A 24 -6.22 -16.23 21.88
CA GLN A 24 -7.42 -16.72 22.55
C GLN A 24 -7.89 -18.08 21.99
N ALA A 25 -7.84 -18.28 20.67
CA ALA A 25 -8.20 -19.55 20.07
C ALA A 25 -7.25 -20.68 20.48
N ILE A 26 -5.95 -20.40 20.57
CA ILE A 26 -4.94 -21.35 21.06
C ILE A 26 -5.25 -21.73 22.51
N ASP A 27 -5.49 -20.76 23.39
CA ASP A 27 -5.83 -21.01 24.79
C ASP A 27 -7.07 -21.92 24.93
N LEU A 28 -8.12 -21.67 24.12
CA LEU A 28 -9.31 -22.51 24.09
C LEU A 28 -9.01 -23.95 23.65
N ILE A 29 -8.12 -24.13 22.67
CA ILE A 29 -7.72 -25.46 22.19
C ILE A 29 -6.90 -26.19 23.26
N GLU A 30 -5.97 -25.50 23.91
CA GLU A 30 -5.14 -26.05 24.99
C GLU A 30 -5.98 -26.44 26.23
N ASP A 31 -7.02 -25.67 26.54
CA ASP A 31 -8.02 -25.96 27.58
C ASP A 31 -8.96 -27.12 27.23
N GLY A 32 -8.80 -27.73 26.05
CA GLY A 32 -9.62 -28.85 25.57
C GLY A 32 -10.97 -28.44 24.97
N LYS A 33 -11.23 -27.14 24.81
CA LYS A 33 -12.41 -26.58 24.15
C LYS A 33 -12.19 -26.44 22.64
N VAL A 34 -11.73 -27.53 22.02
CA VAL A 34 -11.29 -27.54 20.61
C VAL A 34 -12.36 -27.02 19.63
N LYS A 35 -13.64 -27.33 19.85
CA LYS A 35 -14.72 -26.85 18.97
C LYS A 35 -14.87 -25.34 19.01
N GLU A 36 -14.82 -24.75 20.20
CA GLU A 36 -14.95 -23.31 20.41
C GLU A 36 -13.73 -22.60 19.81
N GLY A 37 -12.52 -23.11 20.06
CA GLY A 37 -11.30 -22.56 19.44
C GLY A 37 -11.31 -22.64 17.91
N VAL A 38 -11.82 -23.73 17.32
CA VAL A 38 -11.97 -23.85 15.86
C VAL A 38 -13.02 -22.87 15.32
N GLU A 39 -14.10 -22.61 16.04
CA GLU A 39 -15.09 -21.59 15.63
C GLU A 39 -14.48 -20.19 15.65
N VAL A 40 -13.67 -19.86 16.66
CA VAL A 40 -12.93 -18.59 16.72
C VAL A 40 -11.94 -18.46 15.55
N LEU A 41 -11.21 -19.53 15.23
CA LEU A 41 -10.27 -19.51 14.09
C LEU A 41 -10.96 -19.31 12.73
N LYS A 42 -12.16 -19.87 12.55
CA LYS A 42 -12.93 -19.67 11.32
C LYS A 42 -13.44 -18.24 11.16
N ALA A 43 -13.86 -17.62 12.25
CA ALA A 43 -14.23 -16.21 12.23
C ALA A 43 -13.01 -15.34 11.88
N LEU A 44 -11.85 -15.63 12.50
CA LEU A 44 -10.60 -14.94 12.18
C LEU A 44 -10.18 -15.12 10.71
N GLU A 45 -10.36 -16.31 10.14
CA GLU A 45 -10.09 -16.58 8.73
C GLU A 45 -10.94 -15.70 7.80
N GLU A 46 -12.24 -15.56 8.08
CA GLU A 46 -13.15 -14.70 7.33
C GLU A 46 -12.74 -13.22 7.45
N ASP A 47 -12.43 -12.76 8.66
CA ASP A 47 -11.95 -11.39 8.91
C ASP A 47 -10.63 -11.11 8.18
N MET A 48 -9.73 -12.09 8.08
CA MET A 48 -8.47 -11.96 7.34
C MET A 48 -8.67 -11.87 5.82
N PHE A 49 -9.66 -12.58 5.26
CA PHE A 49 -9.98 -12.46 3.84
C PHE A 49 -10.56 -11.08 3.50
N ASP A 50 -11.46 -10.59 4.33
CA ASP A 50 -12.01 -9.23 4.20
C ASP A 50 -10.91 -8.17 4.38
N PHE A 51 -10.02 -8.33 5.35
CA PHE A 51 -8.93 -7.40 5.60
C PHE A 51 -7.94 -7.31 4.42
N LEU A 52 -7.64 -8.43 3.76
CA LEU A 52 -6.71 -8.46 2.64
C LEU A 52 -7.38 -8.24 1.27
N ASP A 53 -8.69 -7.98 1.23
CA ASP A 53 -9.51 -7.99 0.01
C ASP A 53 -9.27 -9.28 -0.83
N TYR A 54 -8.92 -10.40 -0.18
CA TYR A 54 -8.70 -11.67 -0.86
C TYR A 54 -10.05 -12.28 -1.21
N VAL A 55 -10.36 -12.31 -2.51
CA VAL A 55 -11.51 -13.07 -3.01
C VAL A 55 -11.12 -14.54 -3.05
N ASP A 56 -11.97 -15.42 -2.52
CA ASP A 56 -11.81 -16.87 -2.62
C ASP A 56 -12.17 -17.30 -4.05
N VAL A 57 -11.16 -17.39 -4.91
CA VAL A 57 -11.34 -17.69 -6.34
C VAL A 57 -11.16 -19.19 -6.56
N GLU A 58 -12.18 -19.87 -7.10
CA GLU A 58 -12.03 -21.25 -7.55
C GLU A 58 -10.87 -21.35 -8.56
N GLU A 59 -10.10 -22.46 -8.52
CA GLU A 59 -8.81 -22.64 -9.23
C GLU A 59 -8.85 -22.37 -10.76
N GLY A 60 -10.02 -22.15 -11.36
CA GLY A 60 -10.22 -21.77 -12.77
C GLY A 60 -10.58 -20.30 -13.06
N GLU A 61 -10.90 -19.47 -12.07
CA GLU A 61 -11.28 -18.05 -12.25
C GLU A 61 -10.11 -17.07 -12.03
N VAL A 62 -8.96 -17.56 -11.51
CA VAL A 62 -7.78 -16.75 -11.16
C VAL A 62 -7.18 -16.03 -12.38
N ASP A 63 -7.18 -16.68 -13.56
CA ASP A 63 -6.63 -16.10 -14.79
C ASP A 63 -7.44 -14.90 -15.31
N VAL A 64 -8.74 -14.81 -15.01
CA VAL A 64 -9.62 -13.73 -15.51
C VAL A 64 -9.48 -12.47 -14.64
N ILE A 65 -9.33 -12.64 -13.32
CA ILE A 65 -9.26 -11.52 -12.36
C ILE A 65 -7.91 -10.79 -12.48
N LEU A 66 -6.82 -11.53 -12.69
CA LEU A 66 -5.48 -10.94 -12.90
C LEU A 66 -5.36 -10.07 -14.16
N GLU A 67 -6.10 -10.40 -15.24
CA GLU A 67 -6.12 -9.57 -16.46
C GLU A 67 -6.97 -8.30 -16.29
N GLU A 68 -8.08 -8.36 -15.55
CA GLU A 68 -8.98 -7.22 -15.34
C GLU A 68 -8.39 -6.17 -14.37
N GLU A 69 -7.73 -6.61 -13.29
CA GLU A 69 -7.06 -5.73 -12.32
C GLU A 69 -5.85 -4.99 -12.93
N ALA A 70 -5.14 -5.63 -13.87
CA ALA A 70 -4.00 -5.03 -14.56
C ALA A 70 -4.39 -3.95 -15.59
N GLU A 71 -5.64 -3.90 -16.08
CA GLU A 71 -6.07 -2.87 -17.03
C GLU A 71 -6.50 -1.56 -16.37
N ASP A 72 -6.97 -1.58 -15.11
CA ASP A 72 -7.40 -0.37 -14.38
C ASP A 72 -6.21 0.47 -13.87
N GLU A 73 -5.03 -0.14 -13.73
CA GLU A 73 -3.80 0.52 -13.26
C GLU A 73 -2.99 1.28 -14.33
N LYS A 74 -3.54 1.58 -15.52
CA LYS A 74 -2.79 2.41 -16.49
C LYS A 74 -2.72 3.87 -16.01
N PRO A 75 -1.54 4.40 -15.64
CA PRO A 75 -1.42 5.77 -15.17
C PRO A 75 -1.85 6.75 -16.26
N ALA A 76 -2.77 7.64 -15.89
CA ALA A 76 -3.22 8.76 -16.70
C ALA A 76 -2.02 9.51 -17.29
N LYS A 77 -2.02 9.63 -18.62
CA LYS A 77 -1.02 10.33 -19.44
C LYS A 77 -0.48 11.59 -18.74
N ALA A 78 0.83 11.60 -18.47
CA ALA A 78 1.53 12.76 -17.95
C ALA A 78 1.23 14.03 -18.77
N PRO A 79 0.95 15.18 -18.13
CA PRO A 79 0.64 16.42 -18.83
C PRO A 79 1.84 16.96 -19.63
N LYS A 80 1.51 17.40 -20.85
CA LYS A 80 2.38 17.91 -21.92
C LYS A 80 3.47 18.86 -21.42
N LYS A 81 4.74 18.58 -21.79
CA LYS A 81 5.83 19.59 -21.79
C LYS A 81 5.48 20.72 -22.76
N ALA A 82 4.97 21.82 -22.23
CA ALA A 82 4.91 23.11 -22.92
C ALA A 82 5.79 24.11 -22.15
N ALA A 83 7.04 24.29 -22.58
CA ALA A 83 7.82 25.50 -22.29
C ALA A 83 9.14 25.51 -23.09
N LYS A 84 9.09 26.01 -24.33
CA LYS A 84 10.18 26.84 -24.86
C LYS A 84 9.53 27.95 -25.70
N PRO A 85 9.65 29.20 -25.24
CA PRO A 85 10.18 30.20 -26.16
C PRO A 85 11.25 31.11 -25.53
N ALA A 86 12.15 31.54 -26.40
CA ALA A 86 13.04 32.71 -26.35
C ALA A 86 14.37 32.62 -25.55
N PRO A 87 15.53 32.68 -26.24
CA PRO A 87 16.76 33.14 -25.62
C PRO A 87 16.70 34.68 -25.48
N LYS A 88 16.78 35.19 -24.24
CA LYS A 88 17.05 36.62 -23.98
C LYS A 88 18.56 36.92 -24.11
N PRO A 89 18.92 38.14 -24.52
CA PRO A 89 20.26 38.49 -24.98
C PRO A 89 21.26 38.64 -23.84
N ALA A 90 22.52 38.33 -24.13
CA ALA A 90 23.65 38.46 -23.22
C ALA A 90 23.86 39.93 -22.79
N ALA A 91 23.75 40.18 -21.49
CA ALA A 91 24.13 41.46 -20.88
C ALA A 91 25.38 41.26 -20.01
N LYS A 92 26.50 41.78 -20.53
CA LYS A 92 27.65 42.40 -19.82
C LYS A 92 28.10 41.75 -18.50
N LYS A 93 29.16 40.94 -18.57
CA LYS A 93 30.09 40.77 -17.44
C LYS A 93 30.99 42.01 -17.34
N ALA A 94 30.82 42.75 -16.25
CA ALA A 94 31.82 43.67 -15.73
C ALA A 94 32.89 42.85 -14.99
N GLU A 95 34.15 42.94 -15.40
CA GLU A 95 35.28 42.42 -14.64
C GLU A 95 36.03 43.59 -13.98
N LYS A 96 36.24 43.45 -12.67
CA LYS A 96 36.87 44.40 -11.75
C LYS A 96 38.41 44.41 -11.91
N PRO A 97 39.11 45.40 -11.31
CA PRO A 97 40.41 45.89 -11.79
C PRO A 97 41.67 45.28 -11.15
N LYS A 98 42.79 45.51 -11.86
CA LYS A 98 44.18 45.79 -11.43
C LYS A 98 45.03 44.75 -10.67
N GLY A 99 46.22 44.51 -11.28
CA GLY A 99 47.50 44.13 -10.67
C GLY A 99 48.20 43.06 -11.53
N LYS A 100 49.49 43.08 -11.88
CA LYS A 100 50.67 43.85 -11.48
C LYS A 100 51.81 43.40 -12.42
N LYS A 101 52.48 44.29 -13.17
CA LYS A 101 53.93 44.26 -13.44
C LYS A 101 54.37 45.52 -14.14
#